data_AF-A0A815V7R1-F1
#
_entry.id   AF-A0A815V7R1-F1
#
_cell.length_a   1.000
_cell.length_b   1.000
_cell.length_c   1.000
_cell.angle_alpha   90.00
_cell.angle_beta   90.00
_cell.angle_gamma   90.00
#
_symmetry.space_group_name_H-M   'P 1'
#
loop_
_entity.id
_entity.type
_entity.pdbx_description
1 polymer ?
#
loop_
_entity_poly.entity_id
_entity_poly.type
_entity_poly.pdbx_seq_one_letter_code
_entity_poly.pdbx_strand_id
1 'polypeptide(L)'
;MFISILIVCYTAPKPQSKTCQLNFYRTNKNPIEYQYGSRSISIGDFDNDTYMDMVIANSIINGISIYRGSINVTFSKQIQYSTGSNCAPNMVIVDDINNDYRLDILVANIGTNNVGIFLGFGAV
;
A
#
# COMPACT_ATOMS: atom_id res chain seq x y z
N MET A 1 28.06 -26.79 -54.17
CA MET A 1 27.21 -25.59 -54.12
C MET A 1 27.39 -24.98 -52.74
N PHE A 2 28.04 -23.82 -52.65
CA PHE A 2 28.37 -23.15 -51.39
C PHE A 2 27.21 -22.29 -50.91
N ILE A 3 26.90 -22.38 -49.61
CA ILE A 3 26.53 -21.28 -48.71
C ILE A 3 27.01 -21.76 -47.31
N SER A 4 27.85 -21.12 -46.52
CA SER A 4 28.35 -19.75 -46.55
C SER A 4 27.62 -18.82 -45.58
N ILE A 5 27.22 -19.24 -44.36
CA ILE A 5 26.74 -18.30 -43.32
C ILE A 5 27.77 -18.23 -42.19
N LEU A 6 28.38 -17.04 -42.10
CA LEU A 6 29.28 -16.58 -41.05
C LEU A 6 28.44 -16.24 -39.81
N ILE A 7 28.48 -17.06 -38.75
CA ILE A 7 27.99 -16.64 -37.43
C ILE A 7 29.20 -16.05 -36.70
N VAL A 8 29.26 -14.72 -36.65
CA VAL A 8 30.19 -14.02 -35.77
C VAL A 8 29.77 -14.28 -34.33
N CYS A 9 30.51 -15.16 -33.65
CA CYS A 9 30.45 -15.26 -32.20
C CYS A 9 30.96 -13.96 -31.60
N TYR A 10 30.07 -13.01 -31.30
CA TYR A 10 30.39 -12.03 -30.28
C TYR A 10 30.45 -12.78 -28.96
N THR A 11 31.65 -12.83 -28.39
CA THR A 11 31.85 -13.19 -26.99
C THR A 11 31.13 -12.14 -26.13
N ALA A 12 29.84 -12.33 -25.91
CA ALA A 12 29.18 -11.65 -24.81
C ALA A 12 29.86 -12.16 -23.52
N PRO A 13 30.38 -11.28 -22.66
CA PRO A 13 30.89 -11.71 -21.36
C PRO A 13 29.75 -12.46 -20.65
N LYS A 14 30.06 -13.65 -20.10
CA LYS A 14 29.18 -14.35 -19.16
C LYS A 14 28.58 -13.29 -18.23
N PRO A 15 27.25 -13.22 -18.03
CA PRO A 15 26.74 -12.30 -17.03
C PRO A 15 27.36 -12.73 -15.70
N GLN A 16 28.35 -11.97 -15.24
CA GLN A 16 28.86 -12.04 -13.89
C GLN A 16 27.64 -11.89 -13.00
N SER A 17 27.41 -12.92 -12.16
CA SER A 17 26.47 -12.98 -11.05
C SER A 17 25.98 -11.59 -10.61
N LYS A 18 24.93 -11.07 -11.25
CA LYS A 18 24.26 -9.85 -10.81
C LYS A 18 23.45 -10.26 -9.60
N THR A 19 24.05 -10.18 -8.42
CA THR A 19 23.30 -10.25 -7.18
C THR A 19 22.36 -9.06 -7.16
N CYS A 20 21.05 -9.29 -7.23
CA CYS A 20 20.03 -8.27 -6.92
C CYS A 20 20.21 -7.92 -5.44
N GLN A 21 21.02 -6.91 -5.16
CA GLN A 21 21.16 -6.39 -3.82
C GLN A 21 19.99 -5.44 -3.54
N LEU A 22 19.22 -5.78 -2.51
CA LEU A 22 18.13 -4.96 -2.01
C LEU A 22 18.72 -3.95 -1.02
N ASN A 23 18.67 -2.67 -1.38
CA ASN A 23 19.17 -1.58 -0.53
C ASN A 23 17.99 -0.79 0.02
N PHE A 24 17.94 -0.64 1.34
CA PHE A 24 16.99 0.22 2.02
C PHE A 24 17.72 1.45 2.56
N TYR A 25 17.15 2.64 2.36
CA TYR A 25 17.64 3.86 2.98
C TYR A 25 16.53 4.45 3.86
N ARG A 26 16.87 4.78 5.10
CA ARG A 26 15.99 5.58 5.95
C ARG A 26 16.07 7.02 5.46
N THR A 27 14.93 7.67 5.26
CA THR A 27 14.92 9.10 4.92
C THR A 27 15.44 9.91 6.12
N ASN A 28 16.40 10.81 5.92
CA ASN A 28 16.93 11.70 6.98
C ASN A 28 15.97 12.83 7.38
N LYS A 29 14.71 12.76 6.96
CA LYS A 29 13.67 13.70 7.33
C LYS A 29 13.02 13.17 8.62
N ASN A 30 12.99 14.00 9.67
CA ASN A 30 12.25 13.66 10.88
C ASN A 30 10.81 13.29 10.48
N PRO A 31 10.31 12.11 10.85
CA PRO A 31 8.95 11.72 10.53
C PRO A 31 7.98 12.72 11.15
N ILE A 32 6.91 13.03 10.43
CA ILE A 32 5.81 13.79 11.02
C ILE A 32 5.09 12.83 11.96
N GLU A 33 5.28 13.03 13.27
CA GLU A 33 4.68 12.19 14.30
C GLU A 33 3.28 12.68 14.62
N TYR A 34 2.27 11.93 14.17
CA TYR A 34 0.91 12.09 14.65
C TYR A 34 0.69 11.17 15.84
N GLN A 35 0.21 11.70 16.97
CA GLN A 35 -0.09 10.91 18.17
C GLN A 35 -1.43 10.14 18.05
N TYR A 36 -1.59 9.40 16.96
CA TYR A 36 -2.83 8.67 16.65
C TYR A 36 -2.85 7.24 17.19
N GLY A 37 -1.73 6.78 17.75
CA GLY A 37 -1.59 5.41 18.22
C GLY A 37 -1.79 4.43 17.07
N SER A 38 -1.08 4.68 15.97
CA SER A 38 -1.10 3.85 14.76
C SER A 38 -0.65 2.42 15.09
N ARG A 39 -1.44 1.42 14.68
CA ARG A 39 -1.20 0.00 15.02
C ARG A 39 -0.94 -0.90 13.82
N SER A 40 -1.52 -0.58 12.69
CA SER A 40 -1.48 -1.41 11.49
C SER A 40 -1.61 -0.54 10.24
N ILE A 41 -1.06 -1.02 9.13
CA ILE A 41 -0.99 -0.36 7.84
C ILE A 41 -1.31 -1.35 6.73
N SER A 42 -2.03 -0.91 5.71
CA SER A 42 -2.23 -1.62 4.45
C SER A 42 -2.09 -0.65 3.27
N ILE A 43 -1.80 -1.20 2.09
CA ILE A 43 -1.51 -0.44 0.87
C ILE A 43 -2.39 -1.02 -0.24
N GLY A 44 -3.01 -0.16 -1.05
CA GLY A 44 -3.88 -0.51 -2.17
C GLY A 44 -4.15 0.71 -3.05
N ASP A 45 -4.63 0.53 -4.27
CA ASP A 45 -5.15 1.64 -5.10
C ASP A 45 -6.65 1.80 -4.77
N PHE A 46 -6.99 2.73 -3.84
CA PHE A 46 -8.35 2.85 -3.32
C PHE A 46 -9.23 3.76 -4.17
N ASP A 47 -8.62 4.58 -5.03
CA ASP A 47 -9.31 5.56 -5.88
C ASP A 47 -9.19 5.27 -7.38
N ASN A 48 -8.51 4.18 -7.75
CA ASN A 48 -8.29 3.70 -9.10
C ASN A 48 -7.52 4.69 -9.97
N ASP A 49 -6.57 5.42 -9.38
CA ASP A 49 -5.70 6.37 -10.07
C ASP A 49 -4.33 5.81 -10.48
N THR A 50 -4.10 4.50 -10.24
CA THR A 50 -2.87 3.73 -10.47
C THR A 50 -1.71 4.02 -9.51
N TYR A 51 -1.90 4.94 -8.54
CA TYR A 51 -0.94 5.20 -7.50
C TYR A 51 -1.34 4.46 -6.21
N MET A 52 -0.35 3.85 -5.55
CA MET A 52 -0.62 3.13 -4.31
C MET A 52 -0.95 4.12 -3.18
N ASP A 53 -2.12 3.95 -2.59
CA ASP A 53 -2.58 4.61 -1.39
C ASP A 53 -2.21 3.81 -0.14
N MET A 54 -2.42 4.41 1.02
CA MET A 54 -2.15 3.79 2.31
C MET A 54 -3.30 4.02 3.28
N VAL A 55 -3.71 2.97 3.99
CA VAL A 55 -4.63 3.06 5.12
C VAL A 55 -3.92 2.67 6.41
N ILE A 56 -4.17 3.42 7.48
CA ILE A 56 -3.58 3.21 8.81
C ILE A 56 -4.70 3.06 9.83
N ALA A 57 -4.66 2.01 10.65
CA ALA A 57 -5.51 1.84 11.82
C ALA A 57 -4.96 2.64 13.00
N ASN A 58 -5.77 3.53 13.57
CA ASN A 58 -5.36 4.47 14.61
C ASN A 58 -6.17 4.32 15.89
N SER A 59 -5.57 3.70 16.90
CA SER A 59 -6.26 3.30 18.11
C SER A 59 -6.66 4.45 19.05
N ILE A 60 -5.91 5.56 19.08
CA ILE A 60 -6.21 6.69 19.97
C ILE A 60 -7.38 7.50 19.42
N ILE A 61 -7.41 7.73 18.11
CA ILE A 61 -8.48 8.52 17.47
C ILE A 61 -9.70 7.69 17.08
N ASN A 62 -9.72 6.39 17.38
CA ASN A 62 -10.83 5.48 17.11
C ASN A 62 -11.27 5.48 15.63
N GLY A 63 -10.29 5.38 14.73
CA GLY A 63 -10.56 5.43 13.30
C GLY A 63 -9.41 4.96 12.43
N ILE A 64 -9.61 5.08 11.13
CA ILE A 64 -8.58 4.88 10.11
C ILE A 64 -8.20 6.21 9.45
N SER A 65 -6.94 6.32 9.03
CA SER A 65 -6.47 7.40 8.16
C SER A 65 -6.11 6.84 6.79
N ILE A 66 -6.61 7.45 5.72
CA ILE A 66 -6.27 7.12 4.34
C ILE A 66 -5.40 8.24 3.77
N TYR A 67 -4.26 7.87 3.20
CA TYR A 67 -3.31 8.75 2.54
C TYR A 67 -3.28 8.38 1.06
N ARG A 68 -3.72 9.31 0.20
CA ARG A 68 -3.68 9.05 -1.25
C ARG A 68 -2.27 9.19 -1.79
N GLY A 69 -1.86 8.23 -2.59
CA GLY A 69 -0.61 8.24 -3.34
C GLY A 69 -0.58 9.33 -4.40
N SER A 70 0.57 9.46 -5.05
CA SER A 70 0.70 10.32 -6.21
C SER A 70 1.91 9.91 -7.04
N ILE A 71 1.95 10.39 -8.28
CA ILE A 71 3.06 10.14 -9.24
C ILE A 71 4.46 10.43 -8.68
N ASN A 72 4.58 11.36 -7.74
CA ASN A 72 5.84 11.76 -7.14
C ASN A 72 6.22 10.93 -5.90
N VAL A 73 5.52 9.82 -5.64
CA VAL A 73 5.69 8.97 -4.43
C VAL A 73 5.48 9.79 -3.14
N THR A 74 4.65 10.82 -3.23
CA THR A 74 4.22 11.62 -2.08
C THR A 74 2.81 11.24 -1.68
N PHE A 75 2.52 11.36 -0.40
CA PHE A 75 1.19 11.15 0.13
C PHE A 75 0.48 12.48 0.36
N SER A 76 -0.78 12.56 -0.05
CA SER A 76 -1.66 13.70 0.19
C SER A 76 -2.03 13.83 1.67
N LYS A 77 -2.75 14.92 2.00
CA LYS A 77 -3.33 15.09 3.35
C LYS A 77 -4.27 13.92 3.63
N GLN A 78 -4.11 13.31 4.81
CA GLN A 78 -4.95 12.20 5.23
C GLN A 78 -6.45 12.56 5.25
N ILE A 79 -7.27 11.58 4.89
CA ILE A 79 -8.71 11.55 5.12
C ILE A 79 -8.96 10.59 6.28
N GLN A 80 -9.79 10.98 7.25
CA GLN A 80 -10.07 10.17 8.43
C GLN A 80 -11.49 9.64 8.42
N TYR A 81 -11.63 8.36 8.75
CA TYR A 81 -12.93 7.71 8.95
C TYR A 81 -13.01 7.11 10.35
N SER A 82 -14.12 7.38 11.04
CA SER A 82 -14.38 6.79 12.35
C SER A 82 -14.76 5.32 12.19
N THR A 83 -14.23 4.47 13.06
CA THR A 83 -14.64 3.06 13.21
C THR A 83 -15.60 2.87 14.38
N GLY A 84 -16.09 3.97 14.96
CA GLY A 84 -17.01 4.00 16.10
C GLY A 84 -16.35 4.49 17.40
N SER A 85 -17.14 4.89 18.40
CA SER A 85 -16.60 5.36 19.68
C SER A 85 -15.95 4.21 20.46
N ASN A 86 -14.77 4.44 21.04
CA ASN A 86 -14.01 3.46 21.86
C ASN A 86 -13.68 2.15 21.14
N CYS A 87 -13.65 2.14 19.81
CA CYS A 87 -13.39 0.93 19.03
C CYS A 87 -11.92 0.48 19.06
N ALA A 88 -10.98 1.41 19.28
CA ALA A 88 -9.53 1.15 19.33
C ALA A 88 -9.06 0.20 18.19
N PRO A 89 -9.13 0.61 16.92
CA PRO A 89 -8.81 -0.26 15.79
C PRO A 89 -7.39 -0.80 15.90
N ASN A 90 -7.25 -2.10 15.71
CA ASN A 90 -6.01 -2.84 15.94
C ASN A 90 -5.32 -3.25 14.65
N MET A 91 -6.11 -3.70 13.68
CA MET A 91 -5.61 -4.26 12.43
C MET A 91 -6.48 -3.82 11.27
N VAL A 92 -5.85 -3.55 10.13
CA VAL A 92 -6.52 -3.27 8.87
C VAL A 92 -6.03 -4.25 7.82
N ILE A 93 -6.96 -4.76 7.01
CA ILE A 93 -6.69 -5.48 5.76
C ILE A 93 -7.52 -4.87 4.64
N VAL A 94 -7.12 -5.12 3.41
CA VAL A 94 -7.76 -4.61 2.20
C VAL A 94 -7.95 -5.75 1.22
N ASP A 95 -9.15 -5.89 0.67
CA ASP A 95 -9.48 -6.83 -0.40
C ASP A 95 -10.81 -6.42 -1.07
N ASP A 96 -11.10 -6.96 -2.26
CA ASP A 96 -12.43 -6.85 -2.87
C ASP A 96 -13.35 -7.95 -2.30
N ILE A 97 -14.08 -7.64 -1.22
CA ILE A 97 -14.88 -8.65 -0.50
C ILE A 97 -16.30 -8.78 -1.06
N ASN A 98 -16.74 -7.82 -1.86
CA ASN A 98 -18.08 -7.79 -2.45
C ASN A 98 -18.10 -8.15 -3.96
N ASN A 99 -16.93 -8.35 -4.57
CA ASN A 99 -16.70 -8.64 -6.00
C ASN A 99 -17.16 -7.51 -6.94
N ASP A 100 -16.99 -6.25 -6.55
CA ASP A 100 -17.29 -5.09 -7.39
C ASP A 100 -16.06 -4.51 -8.11
N TYR A 101 -14.92 -5.21 -8.02
CA TYR A 101 -13.61 -4.82 -8.55
C TYR A 101 -13.01 -3.57 -7.89
N ARG A 102 -13.42 -3.26 -6.64
CA ARG A 102 -12.87 -2.17 -5.85
C ARG A 102 -12.40 -2.68 -4.52
N LEU A 103 -11.34 -2.06 -4.02
CA LEU A 103 -10.76 -2.44 -2.74
C LEU A 103 -11.66 -1.94 -1.60
N ASP A 104 -12.10 -2.88 -0.78
CA ASP A 104 -12.78 -2.63 0.49
C ASP A 104 -11.76 -2.65 1.65
N ILE A 105 -12.09 -1.98 2.75
CA ILE A 105 -11.24 -1.91 3.94
C ILE A 105 -11.94 -2.59 5.11
N LEU A 106 -11.28 -3.59 5.70
CA LEU A 106 -11.76 -4.31 6.88
C LEU A 106 -10.90 -3.94 8.08
N VAL A 107 -11.56 -3.61 9.19
CA VAL A 107 -10.89 -3.13 10.41
C VAL A 107 -11.32 -3.95 11.61
N ALA A 108 -10.35 -4.61 12.26
CA ALA A 108 -10.59 -5.31 13.52
C ALA A 108 -10.51 -4.32 14.69
N ASN A 109 -11.61 -4.16 15.42
CA ASN A 109 -11.73 -3.24 16.55
C ASN A 109 -11.65 -4.01 17.87
N ILE A 110 -10.55 -3.84 18.60
CA ILE A 110 -10.34 -4.57 19.87
C ILE A 110 -11.17 -3.99 21.02
N GLY A 111 -11.49 -2.69 20.98
CA GLY A 111 -12.24 -2.02 22.04
C GLY A 111 -13.73 -2.37 22.02
N THR A 112 -14.30 -2.57 20.83
CA THR A 112 -15.72 -2.90 20.63
C THR A 112 -15.98 -4.37 20.27
N ASN A 113 -14.93 -5.19 20.14
CA ASN A 113 -15.02 -6.61 19.77
C ASN A 113 -15.83 -6.86 18.49
N ASN A 114 -15.62 -6.03 17.46
CA ASN A 114 -16.32 -6.15 16.18
C ASN A 114 -15.38 -5.88 15.00
N VAL A 115 -15.89 -6.09 13.79
CA VAL A 115 -15.22 -5.75 12.54
C VAL A 115 -15.97 -4.60 11.88
N GLY A 116 -15.26 -3.52 11.57
CA GLY A 116 -15.75 -2.46 10.71
C GLY A 116 -15.45 -2.78 9.25
N ILE A 117 -16.37 -2.44 8.35
CA ILE A 117 -16.22 -2.63 6.90
C ILE A 117 -16.48 -1.27 6.25
N PHE A 118 -15.52 -0.80 5.44
CA PHE A 118 -15.69 0.37 4.57
C PHE A 118 -15.66 -0.14 3.14
N LEU A 119 -16.79 -0.02 2.45
CA LEU A 119 -16.87 -0.41 1.05
C LEU A 119 -16.16 0.62 0.17
N GLY A 120 -15.40 0.14 -0.82
CA GLY A 120 -14.84 0.98 -1.87
C GLY A 120 -15.95 1.59 -2.72
N PHE A 121 -15.89 2.89 -3.00
CA PHE A 121 -16.83 3.55 -3.89
C PHE A 121 -16.10 4.41 -4.92
N GLY A 122 -16.53 4.31 -6.18
CA GLY A 122 -16.08 5.11 -7.30
C GLY A 122 -17.19 5.29 -8.33
N ALA A 123 -17.19 6.39 -9.07
CA ALA A 123 -18.07 6.52 -10.23
C ALA A 123 -17.49 5.70 -11.38
N VAL A 124 -18.35 4.95 -12.08
CA VAL A 124 -18.01 4.40 -13.41
C VAL A 124 -17.91 5.55 -14.40
#